data_AF-A0A7S2K185-F1
#
_entry.id   AF-A0A7S2K185-F1
#
_cell.length_a   1.000
_cell.length_b   1.000
_cell.length_c   1.000
_cell.angle_alpha   90.00
_cell.angle_beta   90.00
_cell.angle_gamma   90.00
#
_symmetry.space_group_name_H-M   'P 1'
#
loop_
_entity.id
_entity.type
_entity.pdbx_description
1 polymer ?
#
loop_
_entity_poly.entity_id
_entity_poly.type
_entity_poly.pdbx_seq_one_letter_code
_entity_poly.pdbx_strand_id
1 'polypeptide(L)'
;AGSRQPFDTNAEILPSRRTKAPQEQPAESAVEKMSKKKKRKLEQLAQKRQSQELRASVLQELKSTQLTPEQAALLQASQSTQKTKRQQAEQARQRVACGVPLTGELRKLRRRRPAAAGDDDVSEAADDDAAAGEAGRGGAAASASAPRA
;
A
#
# COMPACT_ATOMS: atom_id res chain seq x y z
N ALA A 1 -93.82 33.24 -46.68
CA ALA A 1 -93.85 32.17 -45.67
C ALA A 1 -92.55 31.38 -45.80
N GLY A 2 -91.77 31.33 -44.73
CA GLY A 2 -90.45 30.68 -44.73
C GLY A 2 -90.55 29.16 -44.58
N SER A 3 -89.65 28.45 -45.25
CA SER A 3 -89.30 27.08 -44.90
C SER A 3 -87.78 26.96 -44.88
N ARG A 4 -87.22 27.23 -43.69
CA ARG A 4 -85.94 26.66 -43.28
C ARG A 4 -86.14 25.16 -43.12
N GLN A 5 -85.31 24.33 -43.73
CA GLN A 5 -84.78 23.06 -43.21
C GLN A 5 -83.86 22.43 -44.28
N PRO A 6 -82.91 21.55 -43.94
CA PRO A 6 -82.15 21.46 -42.70
C PRO A 6 -80.65 21.65 -42.97
N PHE A 7 -79.93 22.22 -42.01
CA PHE A 7 -78.48 22.10 -41.98
C PHE A 7 -78.11 20.62 -41.89
N ASP A 8 -77.23 20.16 -42.77
CA ASP A 8 -76.75 18.78 -42.79
C ASP A 8 -75.88 18.53 -41.55
N THR A 9 -76.46 17.84 -40.57
CA THR A 9 -75.82 17.46 -39.30
C THR A 9 -74.68 16.45 -39.47
N ASN A 10 -74.39 16.00 -40.70
CA ASN A 10 -73.23 15.14 -40.97
C ASN A 10 -71.93 15.94 -41.19
N ALA A 11 -71.97 17.27 -41.23
CA ALA A 11 -70.79 18.10 -41.49
C ALA A 11 -69.90 18.37 -40.24
N GLU A 12 -70.31 17.96 -39.03
CA GLU A 12 -69.63 18.36 -37.78
C GLU A 12 -68.81 17.28 -37.07
N ILE A 13 -68.50 16.15 -37.72
CA ILE A 13 -67.55 15.17 -37.14
C ILE A 13 -66.50 14.77 -38.18
N LEU A 14 -65.73 15.76 -38.63
CA LEU A 14 -64.39 15.46 -39.13
C LEU A 14 -63.50 15.26 -37.90
N PRO A 15 -62.85 14.09 -37.71
CA PRO A 15 -61.95 13.89 -36.60
C PRO A 15 -60.85 14.94 -36.68
N SER A 16 -60.74 15.75 -35.62
CA SER A 16 -59.67 16.72 -35.39
C SER A 16 -58.33 16.15 -35.87
N ARG A 17 -57.61 16.90 -36.71
CA ARG A 17 -56.25 16.54 -37.15
C ARG A 17 -55.46 16.06 -35.94
N ARG A 18 -55.06 14.78 -35.94
CA ARG A 18 -54.15 14.20 -34.95
C ARG A 18 -52.93 15.12 -34.82
N THR A 19 -52.84 15.87 -33.74
CA THR A 19 -51.61 16.53 -33.33
C THR A 19 -50.62 15.40 -33.04
N LYS A 20 -49.57 15.28 -33.85
CA LYS A 20 -48.42 14.43 -33.53
C LYS A 20 -47.85 14.94 -32.20
N ALA A 21 -48.05 14.17 -31.13
CA ALA A 21 -47.25 14.35 -29.93
C ALA A 21 -45.77 14.24 -30.32
N PRO A 22 -44.86 15.06 -29.79
CA PRO A 22 -43.44 14.81 -29.93
C PRO A 22 -43.17 13.46 -29.27
N GLN A 23 -42.78 12.49 -30.09
CA GLN A 23 -42.29 11.22 -29.60
C GLN A 23 -40.96 11.53 -28.93
N GLU A 24 -40.99 11.81 -27.62
CA GLU A 24 -39.82 11.64 -26.78
C GLU A 24 -39.35 10.21 -27.03
N GLN A 25 -38.20 10.07 -27.66
CA GLN A 25 -37.50 8.80 -27.77
C GLN A 25 -36.62 8.65 -26.53
N PRO A 26 -37.01 7.85 -25.52
CA PRO A 26 -36.04 7.30 -24.61
C PRO A 26 -35.51 6.02 -25.26
N ALA A 27 -34.29 6.08 -25.78
CA ALA A 27 -33.40 4.93 -25.91
C ALA A 27 -32.10 5.46 -26.53
N GLU A 28 -31.13 5.80 -25.69
CA GLU A 28 -30.02 4.87 -25.42
C GLU A 28 -29.28 4.53 -26.70
N SER A 29 -28.16 5.22 -26.89
CA SER A 29 -27.00 4.84 -27.70
C SER A 29 -27.28 3.66 -28.63
N ALA A 30 -27.47 3.94 -29.91
CA ALA A 30 -27.34 2.93 -30.95
C ALA A 30 -26.03 2.18 -30.71
N VAL A 31 -26.10 1.03 -30.05
CA VAL A 31 -24.98 0.10 -29.93
C VAL A 31 -24.85 -0.44 -31.34
N GLU A 32 -24.12 0.31 -32.17
CA GLU A 32 -23.67 -0.15 -33.47
C GLU A 32 -23.18 -1.57 -33.26
N LYS A 33 -23.82 -2.53 -33.91
CA LYS A 33 -23.49 -3.95 -33.75
C LYS A 33 -22.06 -4.13 -34.25
N MET A 34 -21.12 -4.02 -33.32
CA MET A 34 -19.69 -4.13 -33.57
C MET A 34 -19.43 -5.46 -34.27
N SER A 35 -18.71 -5.44 -35.39
CA SER A 35 -18.27 -6.66 -36.05
C SER A 35 -17.57 -7.59 -35.05
N LYS A 36 -17.81 -8.91 -35.15
CA LYS A 36 -17.22 -9.94 -34.27
C LYS A 36 -15.69 -9.76 -34.13
N LYS A 37 -15.01 -9.34 -35.20
CA LYS A 37 -13.56 -9.07 -35.21
C LYS A 37 -13.18 -7.88 -34.32
N LYS A 38 -13.99 -6.81 -34.32
CA LYS A 38 -13.79 -5.64 -33.45
C LYS A 38 -14.01 -6.00 -31.98
N LYS A 39 -15.07 -6.78 -31.68
CA LYS A 39 -15.34 -7.27 -30.32
C LYS A 39 -14.17 -8.09 -29.76
N ARG A 40 -13.68 -9.06 -30.52
CA ARG A 40 -12.51 -9.88 -30.13
C ARG A 40 -11.26 -9.05 -29.88
N LYS A 41 -10.98 -8.03 -30.70
CA LYS A 41 -9.83 -7.13 -30.48
C LYS A 41 -9.97 -6.31 -29.20
N LEU A 42 -11.16 -5.78 -28.92
CA LEU A 42 -11.40 -5.01 -27.70
C LEU A 42 -11.27 -5.89 -26.45
N GLU A 43 -11.78 -7.11 -26.51
CA GLU A 43 -11.63 -8.09 -25.43
C GLU A 43 -10.16 -8.44 -25.18
N GLN A 44 -9.38 -8.69 -26.23
CA GLN A 44 -7.93 -8.93 -26.11
C GLN A 44 -7.19 -7.72 -25.51
N LEU A 45 -7.56 -6.50 -25.89
CA LEU A 45 -6.96 -5.30 -25.31
C LEU A 45 -7.35 -5.12 -23.84
N ALA A 46 -8.59 -5.40 -23.48
CA ALA A 46 -9.05 -5.38 -22.10
C ALA A 46 -8.30 -6.40 -21.24
N GLN A 47 -8.17 -7.65 -21.72
CA GLN A 47 -7.39 -8.70 -21.04
C GLN A 47 -5.91 -8.32 -20.90
N LYS A 48 -5.31 -7.70 -21.91
CA LYS A 48 -3.93 -7.19 -21.83
C LYS A 48 -3.78 -6.08 -20.79
N ARG A 49 -4.73 -5.15 -20.70
CA ARG A 49 -4.70 -4.09 -19.67
C ARG A 49 -4.87 -4.68 -18.27
N GLN A 50 -5.86 -5.54 -18.08
CA GLN A 50 -6.09 -6.22 -16.80
C GLN A 50 -4.86 -7.01 -16.34
N SER A 51 -4.20 -7.74 -17.24
CA SER A 51 -2.98 -8.48 -16.88
C SER A 51 -1.80 -7.56 -16.54
N GLN A 52 -1.68 -6.39 -17.20
CA GLN A 52 -0.69 -5.37 -16.85
C GLN A 52 -0.97 -4.75 -15.48
N GLU A 53 -2.23 -4.42 -15.20
CA GLU A 53 -2.67 -3.86 -13.92
C GLU A 53 -2.43 -4.84 -12.77
N LEU A 54 -2.80 -6.11 -12.94
CA LEU A 54 -2.52 -7.17 -11.95
C LEU A 54 -1.01 -7.34 -11.71
N ARG A 55 -0.20 -7.31 -12.78
CA ARG A 55 1.25 -7.38 -12.63
C ARG A 55 1.80 -6.18 -11.87
N ALA A 56 1.29 -4.99 -12.15
CA ALA A 56 1.69 -3.77 -11.47
C ALA A 56 1.29 -3.79 -9.98
N SER A 57 0.08 -4.24 -9.65
CA SER A 57 -0.38 -4.36 -8.27
C SER A 57 0.46 -5.36 -7.48
N VAL A 58 0.71 -6.54 -8.04
CA VAL A 58 1.57 -7.56 -7.40
C VAL A 58 2.99 -7.02 -7.18
N LEU A 59 3.57 -6.32 -8.16
CA LEU A 59 4.88 -5.70 -7.98
C LEU A 59 4.89 -4.61 -6.90
N GLN A 60 3.81 -3.85 -6.76
CA GLN A 60 3.67 -2.83 -5.72
C GLN A 60 3.53 -3.47 -4.33
N GLU A 61 2.72 -4.52 -4.21
CA GLU A 61 2.57 -5.30 -2.98
C GLU A 61 3.91 -5.94 -2.57
N LEU A 62 4.63 -6.53 -3.53
CA LEU A 62 5.96 -7.08 -3.29
C LEU A 62 6.95 -5.99 -2.85
N LYS A 63 6.92 -4.81 -3.46
CA LYS A 63 7.78 -3.69 -3.02
C LYS A 63 7.45 -3.22 -1.60
N SER A 64 6.18 -3.24 -1.21
CA SER A 64 5.76 -2.85 0.14
C SER A 64 6.13 -3.87 1.22
N THR A 65 6.24 -5.14 0.83
CA THR A 65 6.52 -6.26 1.75
C THR A 65 7.98 -6.70 1.74
N GLN A 66 8.75 -6.34 0.70
CA GLN A 66 10.18 -6.62 0.63
C GLN A 66 10.93 -5.80 1.67
N LEU A 67 11.75 -6.50 2.45
CA LEU A 67 12.71 -5.88 3.35
C LEU A 67 13.65 -4.98 2.55
N THR A 68 13.90 -3.78 3.06
CA THR A 68 14.91 -2.90 2.45
C THR A 68 16.27 -3.59 2.54
N PRO A 69 17.20 -3.33 1.59
CA PRO A 69 18.54 -3.92 1.64
C PRO A 69 19.27 -3.62 2.96
N GLU A 70 18.99 -2.48 3.58
CA GLU A 70 19.50 -2.10 4.89
C GLU A 70 18.93 -3.00 6.01
N GLN A 71 17.62 -3.26 6.01
CA GLN A 71 16.97 -4.18 6.95
C GLN A 71 17.45 -5.62 6.75
N ALA A 72 17.62 -6.05 5.50
CA ALA A 72 18.17 -7.36 5.17
C ALA A 72 19.62 -7.51 5.66
N ALA A 73 20.46 -6.47 5.53
CA ALA A 73 21.83 -6.45 6.06
C ALA A 73 21.87 -6.51 7.60
N LEU A 74 20.86 -5.96 8.28
CA LEU A 74 20.72 -6.07 9.73
C LEU A 74 20.30 -7.47 10.19
N LEU A 75 19.44 -8.14 9.42
CA LEU A 75 18.99 -9.51 9.68
C LEU A 75 20.03 -10.56 9.29
N GLN A 76 20.97 -10.24 8.40
CA GLN A 76 22.06 -11.13 8.04
C GLN A 76 22.84 -11.49 9.30
N ALA A 77 22.77 -12.78 9.67
CA ALA A 77 23.33 -13.26 10.90
C ALA A 77 24.82 -12.89 10.96
N SER A 78 25.23 -12.25 12.05
CA SER A 78 26.62 -11.85 12.31
C SER A 78 27.54 -13.06 12.57
N GLN A 79 27.21 -14.23 12.02
CA GLN A 79 27.83 -15.51 12.32
C GLN A 79 29.22 -15.68 11.69
N SER A 80 29.71 -14.72 10.90
CA SER A 80 31.02 -14.85 10.28
C SER A 80 31.88 -13.61 10.45
N THR A 81 33.07 -13.86 11.01
CA THR A 81 34.28 -13.04 11.08
C THR A 81 34.33 -11.87 12.06
N GLN A 82 35.52 -11.70 12.64
CA GLN A 82 35.88 -10.65 13.60
C GLN A 82 35.54 -9.26 13.05
N LYS A 83 34.35 -8.75 13.40
CA LYS A 83 33.97 -7.39 13.05
C LYS A 83 34.90 -6.42 13.76
N THR A 84 35.61 -5.59 12.99
CA THR A 84 36.45 -4.54 13.55
C THR A 84 35.60 -3.52 14.31
N LYS A 85 36.19 -2.81 15.28
CA LYS A 85 35.47 -1.76 16.04
C LYS A 85 34.83 -0.70 15.12
N ARG A 86 35.44 -0.42 13.97
CA ARG A 86 34.90 0.49 12.94
C ARG A 86 33.62 -0.08 12.32
N GLN A 87 33.63 -1.33 11.89
CA GLN A 87 32.45 -1.99 11.32
C GLN A 87 31.31 -2.10 12.34
N GLN A 88 31.63 -2.35 13.62
CA GLN A 88 30.63 -2.36 14.69
C GLN A 88 30.00 -0.97 14.92
N ALA A 89 30.78 0.10 14.80
CA ALA A 89 30.28 1.47 14.90
C ALA A 89 29.39 1.86 13.70
N GLU A 90 29.77 1.47 12.48
CA GLU A 90 28.95 1.67 11.28
C GLU A 90 27.63 0.89 11.38
N GLN A 91 27.66 -0.36 11.86
CA GLN A 91 26.45 -1.15 12.08
C GLN A 91 25.55 -0.54 13.18
N ALA A 92 26.14 0.02 14.24
CA ALA A 92 25.37 0.72 15.28
C ALA A 92 24.67 1.97 14.72
N ARG A 93 25.32 2.73 13.82
CA ARG A 93 24.72 3.89 13.16
C ARG A 93 23.54 3.48 12.28
N GLN A 94 23.71 2.42 11.49
CA GLN A 94 22.65 1.87 10.65
C GLN A 94 21.45 1.41 11.50
N ARG A 95 21.67 0.73 12.63
CA ARG A 95 20.58 0.32 13.53
C ARG A 95 19.78 1.50 14.08
N VAL A 96 20.46 2.59 14.45
CA VAL A 96 19.78 3.82 14.90
C VAL A 96 18.97 4.45 13.77
N ALA A 97 19.51 4.53 12.56
CA ALA A 97 18.80 5.06 11.40
C ALA A 97 17.53 4.25 11.08
N CYS A 98 17.56 2.94 11.30
CA CYS A 98 16.41 2.05 11.14
C CYS A 98 15.49 1.98 12.38
N GLY A 99 15.72 2.79 13.42
CA GLY A 99 14.90 2.79 14.65
C GLY A 99 15.04 1.55 15.54
N VAL A 100 16.07 0.73 15.33
CA VAL A 100 16.31 -0.49 16.12
C VAL A 100 17.06 -0.14 17.41
N PRO A 101 16.56 -0.55 18.59
CA PRO A 101 17.21 -0.24 19.86
C PRO A 101 18.60 -0.88 19.95
N LEU A 102 19.59 -0.07 20.34
CA LEU A 102 20.96 -0.53 20.52
C LEU A 102 21.14 -1.32 21.82
N THR A 103 21.86 -2.44 21.74
CA THR A 103 22.35 -3.19 22.90
C THR A 103 23.47 -2.42 23.63
N GLY A 104 23.67 -2.69 24.93
CA GLY A 104 24.58 -1.92 25.79
C GLY A 104 26.01 -1.77 25.28
N GLU A 105 26.57 -2.80 24.64
CA GLU A 105 27.90 -2.78 24.02
C GLU A 105 27.98 -1.82 22.82
N LEU A 106 26.96 -1.82 21.94
CA LEU A 106 26.91 -0.95 20.74
C LEU A 106 26.65 0.52 21.10
N ARG A 107 25.97 0.80 22.22
CA ARG A 107 25.79 2.18 22.71
C ARG A 107 27.12 2.85 23.03
N LYS A 108 28.09 2.10 23.59
CA LYS A 108 29.44 2.59 23.91
C LYS A 108 30.23 2.98 22.65
N LEU A 109 30.04 2.24 21.55
CA LEU A 109 30.67 2.51 20.26
C LEU A 109 30.13 3.78 19.58
N ARG A 110 28.87 4.16 19.82
CA ARG A 110 28.31 5.44 19.33
C ARG A 110 29.03 6.65 19.94
N ARG A 111 29.40 6.57 21.21
CA ARG A 111 30.02 7.67 21.97
C ARG A 111 31.50 7.86 21.65
N ARG A 112 32.16 6.85 21.07
CA ARG A 112 33.55 6.94 20.61
C ARG A 112 33.62 7.62 19.24
N ARG A 113 33.26 8.90 19.17
CA ARG A 113 33.82 9.76 18.12
C ARG A 113 35.33 9.85 18.40
N PRO A 114 36.24 9.71 17.41
CA PRO A 114 37.52 10.37 17.56
C PRO A 114 37.19 11.84 17.79
N ALA A 115 37.75 12.44 18.85
CA ALA A 115 37.63 13.87 19.09
C ALA A 115 38.16 14.59 17.84
N ALA A 116 37.28 14.92 16.90
CA ALA A 116 37.55 15.97 15.96
C ALA A 116 37.57 17.23 16.82
N ALA A 117 38.75 17.84 16.91
CA ALA A 117 38.97 19.06 17.64
C ALA A 117 37.97 20.13 17.18
N GLY A 118 37.19 20.66 18.12
CA GLY A 118 36.35 21.84 17.93
C GLY A 118 35.02 21.57 17.21
N ASP A 119 33.95 21.41 17.98
CA ASP A 119 32.93 22.45 18.05
C ASP A 119 31.93 22.09 19.17
N ASP A 120 31.81 23.00 20.14
CA ASP A 120 30.76 23.05 21.14
C ASP A 120 29.42 23.29 20.42
N ASP A 121 28.52 22.30 20.46
CA ASP A 121 27.10 22.60 20.36
C ASP A 121 26.31 21.71 21.32
N VAL A 122 25.68 22.40 22.26
CA VAL A 122 24.98 21.89 23.42
C VAL A 122 23.56 21.52 23.02
N SER A 123 23.19 20.25 23.16
CA SER A 123 21.79 19.91 23.47
C SER A 123 21.76 18.73 24.43
N GLU A 124 21.83 19.14 25.69
CA GLU A 124 21.48 18.40 26.88
C GLU A 124 20.00 18.01 26.83
N ALA A 125 19.72 16.75 26.54
CA ALA A 125 18.46 16.11 26.87
C ALA A 125 18.80 14.86 27.69
N ALA A 126 18.95 15.10 28.99
CA ALA A 126 18.96 14.07 30.00
C ALA A 126 17.54 13.48 30.11
N ASP A 127 17.41 12.22 29.73
CA ASP A 127 16.34 11.36 30.24
C ASP A 127 17.02 10.29 31.11
N ASP A 128 17.13 10.64 32.40
CA ASP A 128 17.32 9.72 33.51
C ASP A 128 16.05 8.88 33.66
N ASP A 129 16.06 7.65 33.13
CA ASP A 129 15.10 6.61 33.55
C ASP A 129 15.88 5.53 34.30
N ALA A 130 16.06 5.79 35.59
CA ALA A 130 16.60 4.88 36.58
C ALA A 130 15.53 3.89 37.03
N ALA A 131 15.36 2.79 36.30
CA ALA A 131 14.60 1.63 36.77
C ALA A 131 15.53 0.69 37.58
N ALA A 132 15.44 0.85 38.89
CA ALA A 132 15.99 -0.07 39.89
C ALA A 132 15.18 -1.39 39.95
N GLY A 133 15.87 -2.48 40.30
CA GLY A 133 15.29 -3.79 40.63
C GLY A 133 15.70 -4.86 39.60
N GLU A 134 16.29 -6.00 39.94
CA GLU A 134 16.30 -6.71 41.21
C GLU A 134 17.49 -7.70 41.20
N ALA A 135 18.12 -7.86 42.37
CA ALA A 135 19.21 -8.78 42.59
C ALA A 135 18.69 -10.22 42.74
N GLY A 136 18.78 -11.01 41.67
CA GLY A 136 18.57 -12.46 41.73
C GLY A 136 19.90 -13.23 41.73
N ARG A 137 20.55 -13.31 42.90
CA ARG A 137 21.64 -14.28 43.17
C ARG A 137 21.03 -15.59 43.66
N GLY A 138 21.37 -16.69 43.01
CA GLY A 138 21.12 -18.06 43.47
C GLY A 138 20.81 -18.96 42.27
N GLY A 139 21.41 -20.12 42.05
CA GLY A 139 22.41 -20.88 42.78
C GLY A 139 22.93 -21.97 41.84
N ALA A 140 24.13 -22.46 42.11
CA ALA A 140 24.74 -23.57 41.40
C ALA A 140 24.10 -24.91 41.80
N ALA A 141 23.88 -25.80 40.82
CA ALA A 141 23.73 -27.27 40.87
C ALA A 141 22.82 -27.71 39.71
N ALA A 142 22.91 -28.86 39.05
CA ALA A 142 23.88 -29.93 38.97
C ALA A 142 23.50 -30.76 37.72
N SER A 143 24.50 -31.40 37.15
CA SER A 143 24.48 -32.55 36.24
C SER A 143 23.25 -33.48 36.21
N ALA A 144 22.78 -33.82 34.99
CA ALA A 144 22.33 -35.15 34.54
C ALA A 144 22.03 -35.03 33.03
N SER A 145 22.84 -35.49 32.07
CA SER A 145 23.19 -36.88 31.71
C SER A 145 22.01 -37.86 31.67
N ALA A 146 21.61 -38.22 30.45
CA ALA A 146 21.13 -39.54 29.95
C ALA A 146 19.79 -39.45 29.18
N PRO A 147 19.42 -40.49 28.41
CA PRO A 147 20.10 -40.95 27.20
C PRO A 147 19.15 -40.93 25.99
N ARG A 148 19.75 -41.10 24.81
CA ARG A 148 19.09 -41.26 23.51
C ARG A 148 18.35 -42.61 23.45
N ALA A 149 17.13 -42.59 22.92
CA ALA A 149 16.50 -43.74 22.27
C ALA A 149 16.50 -43.48 20.76
#